data_AF-A0A9X1LGJ3-F1
#
_entry.id   AF-A0A9X1LGJ3-F1
#
_cell.length_a   1.000
_cell.length_b   1.000
_cell.length_c   1.000
_cell.angle_alpha   90.00
_cell.angle_beta   90.00
_cell.angle_gamma   90.00
#
_symmetry.space_group_name_H-M   'P 1'
#
loop_
_entity.id
_entity.type
_entity.pdbx_description
1 polymer ?
#
loop_
_entity_poly.entity_id
_entity_poly.type
_entity_poly.pdbx_seq_one_letter_code
_entity_poly.pdbx_strand_id
1 'polypeptide(L)'
;MRAAIYFILFMSMMIPAQAQEVIGKWENTNEEGKVNSIIKIYEKGDKIYGKVDRIMKEEDRDRICTKCEGDLKDEPIEGMELMKGLKKEGDEYVGGTIVDPKTGKEYRCKIWLDDEDPDVLKVRGYISFFYKTKTWRRAE
;
A
#
# COMPACT_ATOMS: atom_id res chain seq x y z
N MET A 1 -8.60 -57.03 -36.69
CA MET A 1 -8.21 -55.61 -36.57
C MET A 1 -8.82 -55.07 -35.28
N ARG A 2 -8.01 -54.89 -34.22
CA ARG A 2 -8.46 -54.32 -32.93
C ARG A 2 -7.85 -52.93 -32.82
N ALA A 3 -8.66 -51.89 -32.99
CA ALA A 3 -8.24 -50.51 -32.78
C ALA A 3 -8.18 -50.27 -31.26
N ALA A 4 -6.98 -50.03 -30.73
CA ALA A 4 -6.79 -49.63 -29.34
C ALA A 4 -7.03 -48.12 -29.24
N ILE A 5 -8.09 -47.72 -28.55
CA ILE A 5 -8.39 -46.32 -28.25
C ILE A 5 -7.57 -45.94 -27.01
N TYR A 6 -6.55 -45.11 -27.19
CA TYR A 6 -5.80 -44.54 -26.07
C TYR A 6 -6.59 -43.34 -25.49
N PHE A 7 -7.15 -43.53 -24.30
CA PHE A 7 -7.76 -42.47 -23.52
C PHE A 7 -6.64 -41.61 -22.90
N ILE A 8 -6.33 -40.47 -23.49
CA ILE A 8 -5.39 -39.50 -22.93
C ILE A 8 -6.11 -38.78 -21.79
N LEU A 9 -5.76 -39.13 -20.56
CA LEU A 9 -6.23 -38.45 -19.35
C LEU A 9 -5.52 -37.08 -19.25
N PHE A 10 -6.22 -36.01 -19.63
CA PHE A 10 -5.72 -34.64 -19.50
C PHE A 10 -5.78 -34.22 -18.03
N MET A 11 -4.71 -34.47 -17.28
CA MET A 11 -4.58 -34.07 -15.87
C MET A 11 -4.29 -32.56 -15.83
N SER A 12 -5.31 -31.76 -15.55
CA SER A 12 -5.15 -30.31 -15.37
C SER A 12 -4.33 -30.03 -14.10
N MET A 13 -3.11 -29.52 -14.27
CA MET A 13 -2.36 -28.90 -13.18
C MET A 13 -3.10 -27.63 -12.77
N MET A 14 -3.76 -27.65 -11.60
CA MET A 14 -4.20 -26.43 -10.95
C MET A 14 -2.96 -25.72 -10.41
N ILE A 15 -2.55 -24.64 -11.06
CA ILE A 15 -1.55 -23.72 -10.51
C ILE A 15 -2.26 -22.94 -9.40
N PRO A 16 -1.80 -23.00 -8.14
CA PRO A 16 -2.37 -22.14 -7.11
C PRO A 16 -2.10 -20.69 -7.50
N ALA A 17 -3.17 -19.91 -7.69
CA ALA A 17 -3.07 -18.46 -7.79
C ALA A 17 -2.58 -17.94 -6.44
N GLN A 18 -1.33 -17.48 -6.37
CA GLN A 18 -0.86 -16.73 -5.21
C GLN A 18 -1.60 -15.39 -5.23
N ALA A 19 -2.45 -15.15 -4.24
CA ALA A 19 -3.09 -13.85 -4.09
C ALA A 19 -1.99 -12.81 -3.77
N GLN A 20 -1.84 -11.83 -4.65
CA GLN A 20 -0.92 -10.71 -4.42
C GLN A 20 -1.31 -9.99 -3.12
N GLU A 21 -0.34 -9.69 -2.27
CA GLU A 21 -0.59 -8.97 -1.02
C GLU A 21 -0.27 -7.46 -1.14
N VAL A 22 -0.77 -6.68 -0.17
CA VAL A 22 -0.50 -5.24 -0.08
C VAL A 22 0.94 -4.92 0.35
N ILE A 23 1.67 -5.91 0.88
CA ILE A 23 3.07 -5.78 1.26
C ILE A 23 3.91 -5.52 0.00
N GLY A 24 4.82 -4.54 0.08
CA GLY A 24 5.64 -4.15 -1.06
C GLY A 24 5.97 -2.67 -1.07
N LYS A 25 6.48 -2.19 -2.21
CA LYS A 25 6.80 -0.79 -2.44
C LYS A 25 5.77 -0.18 -3.40
N TRP A 26 5.36 1.04 -3.10
CA TRP A 26 4.25 1.70 -3.79
C TRP A 26 4.58 3.15 -4.10
N GLU A 27 4.27 3.59 -5.31
CA GLU A 27 4.43 4.95 -5.78
C GLU A 27 3.28 5.84 -5.29
N ASN A 28 3.63 6.85 -4.48
CA ASN A 28 2.71 7.91 -4.08
C ASN A 28 2.81 9.08 -5.07
N THR A 29 1.76 9.29 -5.84
CA THR A 29 1.66 10.38 -6.83
C THR A 29 0.99 11.63 -6.26
N ASN A 30 1.44 12.79 -6.73
CA ASN A 30 0.79 14.07 -6.49
C ASN A 30 -0.42 14.27 -7.40
N GLU A 31 -1.12 15.39 -7.22
CA GLU A 31 -2.28 15.77 -8.05
C GLU A 31 -1.90 16.08 -9.52
N GLU A 32 -0.61 16.32 -9.81
CA GLU A 32 -0.07 16.49 -11.16
C GLU A 32 0.33 15.16 -11.82
N GLY A 33 0.17 14.02 -11.15
CA GLY A 33 0.55 12.70 -11.63
C GLY A 33 2.04 12.34 -11.50
N LYS A 34 2.85 13.18 -10.84
CA LYS A 34 4.27 12.91 -10.59
C LYS A 34 4.44 12.06 -9.33
N VAL A 35 5.33 11.08 -9.39
CA VAL A 35 5.73 10.27 -8.22
C VAL A 35 6.52 11.16 -7.25
N ASN A 36 5.96 11.40 -6.06
CA ASN A 36 6.63 12.18 -5.01
C ASN A 36 7.55 11.31 -4.16
N SER A 37 7.12 10.08 -3.87
CA SER A 37 7.78 9.20 -2.92
C SER A 37 7.41 7.75 -3.14
N ILE A 38 8.29 6.85 -2.72
CA ILE A 38 8.04 5.42 -2.59
C ILE A 38 7.68 5.10 -1.15
N ILE A 39 6.57 4.42 -0.95
CA ILE A 39 6.10 3.96 0.36
C ILE A 39 6.32 2.45 0.45
N LYS A 40 7.04 2.01 1.48
CA LYS A 40 7.19 0.57 1.78
C LYS A 40 6.12 0.17 2.78
N ILE A 41 5.24 -0.73 2.36
CA ILE A 41 4.24 -1.38 3.20
C ILE A 41 4.79 -2.73 3.67
N TYR A 42 4.64 -3.02 4.96
CA TYR A 42 5.16 -4.22 5.60
C TYR A 42 4.27 -4.69 6.74
N GLU A 43 4.41 -5.97 7.08
CA GLU A 43 3.78 -6.57 8.25
C GLU A 43 4.68 -6.46 9.49
N LYS A 44 4.06 -6.19 10.63
CA LYS A 44 4.69 -6.24 11.96
C LYS A 44 3.68 -6.84 12.94
N GLY A 45 3.90 -8.10 13.29
CA GLY A 45 2.91 -8.89 14.05
C GLY A 45 1.74 -9.27 13.14
N ASP A 46 0.51 -9.03 13.59
CA ASP A 46 -0.74 -9.29 12.86
C ASP A 46 -1.27 -8.05 12.10
N LYS A 47 -0.42 -7.03 11.93
CA LYS A 47 -0.81 -5.70 11.45
C LYS A 47 0.10 -5.21 10.34
N ILE A 48 -0.48 -4.40 9.47
CA ILE A 48 0.19 -3.72 8.36
C ILE A 48 0.55 -2.28 8.74
N TYR A 49 1.75 -1.90 8.33
CA TYR A 49 2.36 -0.60 8.52
C TYR A 49 2.95 -0.11 7.20
N GLY A 50 3.20 1.19 7.09
CA GLY A 50 3.83 1.78 5.93
C GLY A 50 4.74 2.93 6.30
N LYS A 51 5.89 3.01 5.64
CA LYS A 51 6.86 4.09 5.83
C LYS A 51 7.30 4.72 4.52
N VAL A 52 7.71 5.98 4.55
CA VAL A 52 8.37 6.63 3.41
C VAL A 52 9.72 5.94 3.21
N ASP A 53 9.85 5.13 2.15
CA ASP A 53 11.11 4.46 1.81
C ASP A 53 12.07 5.42 1.12
N ARG A 54 11.53 6.28 0.25
CA ARG A 54 12.30 7.27 -0.50
C ARG A 54 11.47 8.45 -0.94
N ILE A 55 12.00 9.67 -0.83
CA ILE A 55 11.47 10.86 -1.50
C ILE A 55 12.19 11.02 -2.84
N MET A 56 11.43 11.26 -3.92
CA MET A 56 11.98 11.25 -5.29
C MET A 56 12.81 12.48 -5.62
N LYS A 57 12.49 13.63 -5.02
CA LYS A 57 13.26 14.87 -5.18
C LYS A 57 14.38 14.93 -4.15
N GLU A 58 15.62 14.95 -4.60
CA GLU A 58 16.81 14.91 -3.72
C GLU A 58 16.83 16.09 -2.72
N GLU A 59 16.46 17.28 -3.18
CA GLU A 59 16.36 18.51 -2.37
C GLU A 59 15.29 18.46 -1.26
N ASP A 60 14.37 17.49 -1.31
CA ASP A 60 13.31 17.32 -0.33
C ASP A 60 13.61 16.18 0.68
N ARG A 61 14.74 15.44 0.54
CA ARG A 61 15.00 14.21 1.30
C ARG A 61 15.37 14.45 2.76
N ASP A 62 15.94 15.61 3.09
CA ASP A 62 16.30 16.01 4.45
C ASP A 62 15.15 16.72 5.20
N ARG A 63 13.97 16.83 4.57
CA ARG A 63 12.83 17.49 5.19
C ARG A 63 12.33 16.74 6.41
N ILE A 64 12.04 17.51 7.44
CA ILE A 64 11.41 17.05 8.69
C ILE A 64 9.92 17.44 8.73
N CYS A 65 9.12 16.69 9.49
CA CYS A 65 7.70 17.01 9.65
C CYS A 65 7.45 18.02 10.77
N THR A 66 7.60 19.31 10.45
CA THR A 66 7.39 20.40 11.42
C THR A 66 5.93 20.60 11.86
N LYS A 67 4.97 20.10 11.05
CA LYS A 67 3.53 20.18 11.33
C LYS A 67 2.98 18.95 12.04
N CYS A 68 3.74 17.86 12.11
CA CYS A 68 3.32 16.66 12.81
C CYS A 68 3.29 16.93 14.33
N GLU A 69 2.56 16.07 15.04
CA GLU A 69 2.44 16.10 16.49
C GLU A 69 3.07 14.85 17.12
N GLY A 70 3.32 14.90 18.43
CA GLY A 70 3.87 13.78 19.20
C GLY A 70 5.23 13.30 18.67
N ASP A 71 5.41 11.98 18.62
CA ASP A 71 6.66 11.32 18.24
C ASP A 71 7.05 11.49 16.76
N LEU A 72 6.17 12.12 15.95
CA LEU A 72 6.46 12.41 14.53
C LEU A 72 6.89 13.87 14.30
N LYS A 73 6.80 14.70 15.33
CA LYS A 73 7.17 16.11 15.22
C LYS A 73 8.68 16.26 15.09
N ASP A 74 9.10 17.06 14.12
CA ASP A 74 10.51 17.36 13.82
C ASP A 74 11.36 16.14 13.44
N GLU A 75 10.71 15.00 13.16
CA GLU A 75 11.35 13.80 12.63
C GLU A 75 11.50 13.85 11.11
N PRO A 76 12.56 13.22 10.53
CA PRO A 76 12.73 13.09 9.09
C PRO A 76 11.52 12.45 8.41
N ILE A 77 11.08 13.03 7.28
CA ILE A 77 9.96 12.49 6.51
C ILE A 77 10.40 11.21 5.80
N GLU A 78 11.58 11.17 5.20
CA GLU A 78 12.14 9.92 4.68
C GLU A 78 12.48 8.99 5.86
N GLY A 79 11.95 7.76 5.83
CA GLY A 79 11.99 6.81 6.94
C GLY A 79 10.78 6.85 7.87
N MET A 80 9.96 7.90 7.82
CA MET A 80 8.79 8.06 8.69
C MET A 80 7.76 6.96 8.50
N GLU A 81 7.37 6.28 9.58
CA GLU A 81 6.23 5.35 9.61
C GLU A 81 4.91 6.14 9.60
N LEU A 82 4.46 6.48 8.40
CA LEU A 82 3.27 7.31 8.18
C LEU A 82 1.96 6.54 8.28
N MET A 83 1.97 5.22 8.10
CA MET A 83 0.79 4.35 8.10
C MET A 83 0.92 3.30 9.19
N LYS A 84 -0.09 3.16 10.04
CA LYS A 84 0.01 2.34 11.25
C LYS A 84 -1.20 1.45 11.49
N GLY A 85 -0.92 0.19 11.82
CA GLY A 85 -1.83 -0.68 12.55
C GLY A 85 -3.05 -1.18 11.80
N LEU A 86 -2.99 -1.30 10.46
CA LEU A 86 -4.11 -1.82 9.69
C LEU A 86 -4.22 -3.34 9.91
N LYS A 87 -5.45 -3.84 10.04
CA LYS A 87 -5.74 -5.27 10.20
C LYS A 87 -6.49 -5.77 8.97
N LYS A 88 -6.21 -7.02 8.59
CA LYS A 88 -6.90 -7.68 7.48
C LYS A 88 -8.35 -8.00 7.87
N GLU A 89 -9.30 -7.57 7.06
CA GLU A 89 -10.72 -7.89 7.14
C GLU A 89 -11.23 -8.19 5.73
N GLY A 90 -11.40 -9.48 5.40
CA GLY A 90 -11.68 -9.91 4.03
C GLY A 90 -10.50 -9.61 3.10
N ASP A 91 -10.79 -8.92 1.99
CA ASP A 91 -9.82 -8.49 0.97
C ASP A 91 -9.23 -7.10 1.25
N GLU A 92 -9.58 -6.51 2.39
CA GLU A 92 -9.22 -5.15 2.76
C GLU A 92 -8.38 -5.13 4.04
N TYR A 93 -7.66 -4.04 4.24
CA TYR A 93 -6.94 -3.76 5.48
C TYR A 93 -7.50 -2.47 6.07
N VAL A 94 -7.99 -2.51 7.30
CA VAL A 94 -8.79 -1.44 7.92
C VAL A 94 -8.35 -1.15 9.36
N GLY A 95 -8.95 -0.14 9.97
CA GLY A 95 -8.79 0.15 11.40
C GLY A 95 -7.48 0.86 11.78
N GLY A 96 -6.59 1.12 10.82
CA GLY A 96 -5.35 1.85 11.05
C GLY A 96 -5.47 3.36 10.80
N THR A 97 -4.32 4.04 10.85
CA THR A 97 -4.19 5.47 10.59
C THR A 97 -3.14 5.77 9.53
N ILE A 98 -3.24 6.94 8.92
CA ILE A 98 -2.25 7.51 8.01
C ILE A 98 -2.04 9.00 8.30
N VAL A 99 -0.79 9.42 8.42
CA VAL A 99 -0.40 10.83 8.57
C VAL A 99 0.01 11.41 7.23
N ASP A 100 -0.42 12.62 6.92
CA ASP A 100 0.11 13.43 5.82
C ASP A 100 1.18 14.40 6.35
N PRO A 101 2.47 14.17 6.08
CA PRO A 101 3.55 15.03 6.59
C PRO A 101 3.48 16.48 6.12
N LYS A 102 2.78 16.77 5.00
CA LYS A 102 2.63 18.14 4.49
C LYS A 102 1.66 18.98 5.32
N THR A 103 0.69 18.33 5.96
CA THR A 103 -0.35 18.98 6.76
C THR A 103 -0.25 18.66 8.24
N GLY A 104 0.51 17.62 8.62
CA GLY A 104 0.60 17.10 9.98
C GLY A 104 -0.64 16.32 10.44
N LYS A 105 -1.65 16.20 9.56
CA LYS A 105 -2.95 15.63 9.93
C LYS A 105 -2.91 14.11 9.84
N GLU A 106 -3.46 13.48 10.86
CA GLU A 106 -3.73 12.05 10.89
C GLU A 106 -5.17 11.77 10.43
N TYR A 107 -5.33 10.70 9.66
CA TYR A 107 -6.60 10.23 9.15
C TYR A 107 -6.78 8.75 9.48
N ARG A 108 -8.03 8.32 9.74
CA ARG A 108 -8.33 6.88 9.70
C ARG A 108 -8.05 6.36 8.30
N CYS A 109 -7.43 5.19 8.21
CA CYS A 109 -6.92 4.63 6.96
C CYS A 109 -7.53 3.26 6.67
N LYS A 110 -7.74 3.00 5.38
CA LYS A 110 -8.08 1.72 4.80
C LYS A 110 -7.33 1.54 3.49
N ILE A 111 -6.81 0.35 3.22
CA ILE A 111 -6.16 0.01 1.96
C ILE A 111 -6.69 -1.32 1.41
N TRP A 112 -6.72 -1.45 0.09
CA TRP A 112 -7.07 -2.68 -0.62
C TRP A 112 -6.44 -2.67 -2.01
N LEU A 113 -6.19 -3.85 -2.57
CA LEU A 113 -5.78 -3.97 -3.97
C LEU A 113 -6.99 -3.78 -4.88
N ASP A 114 -6.78 -3.24 -6.06
CA ASP A 114 -7.82 -3.18 -7.09
C ASP A 114 -8.14 -4.60 -7.58
N ASP A 115 -9.43 -4.88 -7.78
CA ASP A 115 -9.89 -6.21 -8.17
C ASP A 115 -9.46 -6.58 -9.60
N GLU A 116 -9.25 -5.59 -10.48
CA GLU A 116 -8.83 -5.79 -11.87
C GLU A 116 -7.30 -5.78 -12.02
N ASP A 117 -6.59 -5.09 -11.12
CA ASP A 117 -5.15 -4.86 -11.22
C ASP A 117 -4.46 -4.90 -9.83
N PRO A 118 -3.81 -6.03 -9.45
CA PRO A 118 -3.15 -6.18 -8.15
C PRO A 118 -1.88 -5.32 -7.98
N ASP A 119 -1.47 -4.59 -9.02
CA ASP A 119 -0.42 -3.56 -8.97
C ASP A 119 -0.99 -2.15 -8.76
N VAL A 120 -2.28 -2.08 -8.42
CA VAL A 120 -2.98 -0.89 -7.95
C VAL A 120 -3.38 -1.07 -6.51
N LEU A 121 -2.86 -0.20 -5.65
CA LEU A 121 -3.30 -0.07 -4.26
C LEU A 121 -4.22 1.14 -4.14
N LYS A 122 -5.41 0.93 -3.60
CA LYS A 122 -6.27 2.02 -3.15
C LYS A 122 -5.92 2.36 -1.70
N VAL A 123 -5.70 3.64 -1.44
CA VAL A 123 -5.43 4.17 -0.10
C VAL A 123 -6.48 5.20 0.24
N ARG A 124 -7.37 4.87 1.18
CA ARG A 124 -8.47 5.76 1.60
C ARG A 124 -8.21 6.34 2.98
N GLY A 125 -8.31 7.66 3.06
CA GLY A 125 -8.29 8.43 4.30
C GLY A 125 -9.68 8.98 4.63
N TYR A 126 -10.06 8.96 5.91
CA TYR A 126 -11.35 9.46 6.39
C TYR A 126 -11.20 10.64 7.36
N ILE A 127 -12.12 11.61 7.25
CA ILE A 127 -12.39 12.64 8.25
C ILE A 127 -13.88 12.55 8.58
N SER A 128 -14.21 12.04 9.78
CA SER A 128 -15.60 11.74 10.14
C SER A 128 -16.27 10.87 9.06
N PHE A 129 -17.35 11.34 8.42
CA PHE A 129 -18.07 10.65 7.34
C PHE A 129 -17.55 10.97 5.93
N PHE A 130 -16.63 11.94 5.78
CA PHE A 130 -16.01 12.26 4.50
C PHE A 130 -14.77 11.40 4.27
N TYR A 131 -14.49 11.07 3.00
CA TYR A 131 -13.29 10.34 2.62
C TYR A 131 -12.69 10.82 1.30
N LYS A 132 -11.39 10.56 1.14
CA LYS A 132 -10.70 10.63 -0.16
C LYS A 132 -9.94 9.34 -0.39
N THR A 133 -9.92 8.87 -1.62
CA THR A 133 -9.14 7.69 -2.04
C THR A 133 -8.04 8.15 -2.99
N LYS A 134 -6.82 7.75 -2.71
CA LYS A 134 -5.69 7.85 -3.63
C LYS A 134 -5.39 6.48 -4.23
N THR A 135 -4.84 6.50 -5.43
CA THR A 135 -4.41 5.30 -6.14
C THR A 135 -2.89 5.32 -6.19
N TRP A 136 -2.25 4.29 -5.64
CA TRP A 136 -0.81 4.06 -5.74
C TRP A 136 -0.55 2.91 -6.70
N ARG A 137 0.57 2.99 -7.41
CA ARG A 137 1.04 1.94 -8.31
C ARG A 137 2.18 1.19 -7.64
N ARG A 138 2.31 -0.10 -7.89
CA ARG A 138 3.45 -0.87 -7.37
C ARG A 138 4.73 -0.30 -7.96
N ALA A 139 5.75 -0.11 -7.12
CA ALA A 139 7.05 0.35 -7.57
C ALA A 139 7.86 -0.87 -8.04
N GLU A 140 8.44 -0.77 -9.24
CA GLU A 140 9.34 -1.78 -9.83
C GLU A 140 10.70 -1.83 -9.10
#